data_AF-A0A6A4C279-F1
#
_entry.id   AF-A0A6A4C279-F1
#
_cell.length_a   1.000
_cell.length_b   1.000
_cell.length_c   1.000
_cell.angle_alpha   90.00
_cell.angle_beta   90.00
_cell.angle_gamma   90.00
#
_symmetry.space_group_name_H-M   'P 1'
#
loop_
_entity.id
_entity.type
_entity.pdbx_description
1 polymer ?
#
loop_
_entity_poly.entity_id
_entity_poly.type
_entity_poly.pdbx_seq_one_letter_code
_entity_poly.pdbx_strand_id
1 'polypeptide(L)'
;MPSPPHSPVARARVLASYRAGEDWMLVAAHNGISPSAARRIVTSGREEPLPRGGLRGACVKCTPEIVEALERYLDDDCTYTLQAMKDMVAYDFGVDISTSTISRKLI
;
A
#
# COMPACT_ATOMS: atom_id res chain seq x y z
N MET A 1 8.52 -12.10 13.60
CA MET A 1 8.25 -11.90 12.15
C MET A 1 6.84 -12.38 11.86
N PRO A 2 5.99 -11.61 11.15
CA PRO A 2 4.69 -12.12 10.71
C PRO A 2 4.87 -13.27 9.72
N SER A 3 4.03 -14.30 9.79
CA SER A 3 4.09 -15.43 8.87
C SER A 3 3.76 -15.00 7.44
N PRO A 4 4.51 -15.48 6.43
CA PRO A 4 4.24 -15.17 5.03
C PRO A 4 2.84 -15.66 4.63
N PRO A 5 2.16 -14.99 3.68
CA PRO A 5 0.88 -15.46 3.17
C PRO A 5 1.05 -16.82 2.47
N HIS A 6 0.01 -17.66 2.54
CA HIS A 6 -0.05 -18.90 1.76
C HIS A 6 0.06 -18.59 0.26
N SER A 7 0.76 -19.45 -0.48
CA SER A 7 0.99 -19.23 -1.91
C SER A 7 -0.33 -19.17 -2.69
N PRO A 8 -0.40 -18.40 -3.79
CA PRO A 8 -1.58 -18.36 -4.66
C PRO A 8 -2.00 -19.74 -5.15
N VAL A 9 -1.03 -20.60 -5.46
CA VAL A 9 -1.26 -22.00 -5.88
C VAL A 9 -1.98 -22.81 -4.80
N ALA A 10 -1.53 -22.73 -3.54
CA ALA A 10 -2.17 -23.44 -2.45
C ALA A 10 -3.61 -22.95 -2.20
N ARG A 11 -3.83 -21.64 -2.33
CA ARG A 11 -5.15 -21.03 -2.21
C ARG A 11 -6.08 -21.44 -3.37
N ALA A 12 -5.58 -21.46 -4.60
CA ALA A 12 -6.31 -21.89 -5.78
C ALA A 12 -6.76 -23.34 -5.68
N ARG A 13 -5.92 -24.26 -5.17
CA ARG A 13 -6.31 -25.66 -4.93
C ARG A 13 -7.48 -25.78 -3.95
N VAL A 14 -7.44 -25.05 -2.84
CA VAL A 14 -8.53 -25.04 -1.86
C VAL A 14 -9.82 -24.47 -2.46
N LEU A 15 -9.72 -23.40 -3.25
CA LEU A 15 -10.88 -22.79 -3.91
C LEU A 15 -11.47 -23.68 -5.01
N ALA A 16 -10.64 -24.36 -5.78
CA ALA A 16 -11.08 -25.32 -6.80
C ALA A 16 -11.86 -26.47 -6.17
N SER A 17 -11.31 -27.07 -5.10
CA SER A 17 -11.98 -28.15 -4.35
C SER A 17 -13.30 -27.68 -3.73
N TYR A 18 -13.34 -26.46 -3.17
CA TYR A 18 -14.57 -25.88 -2.63
C TYR A 18 -15.65 -25.68 -3.70
N ARG A 19 -15.26 -25.16 -4.88
CA ARG A 19 -16.17 -24.97 -6.03
C ARG A 19 -16.68 -26.31 -6.59
N ALA A 20 -15.88 -27.37 -6.51
CA ALA A 20 -16.26 -28.72 -6.92
C ALA A 20 -17.13 -29.46 -5.89
N GLY A 21 -17.34 -28.90 -4.69
CA GLY A 21 -18.07 -29.56 -3.60
C GLY A 21 -17.29 -30.70 -2.92
N GLU A 22 -15.98 -30.75 -3.13
CA GLU A 22 -15.09 -31.76 -2.55
C GLU A 22 -14.60 -31.37 -1.14
N ASP A 23 -13.83 -32.25 -0.50
CA ASP A 23 -13.23 -31.98 0.81
C ASP A 23 -12.02 -31.02 0.71
N TRP A 24 -12.36 -29.74 0.60
CA TRP A 24 -11.38 -28.65 0.57
C TRP A 24 -10.63 -28.46 1.90
N MET A 25 -11.12 -29.01 3.02
CA MET A 25 -10.40 -28.97 4.30
C MET A 25 -9.24 -29.96 4.31
N LEU A 26 -9.43 -31.14 3.72
CA LEU A 26 -8.35 -32.10 3.48
C LEU A 26 -7.29 -31.51 2.53
N VAL A 27 -7.73 -30.86 1.44
CA VAL A 27 -6.82 -30.15 0.52
C VAL A 27 -6.02 -29.06 1.27
N ALA A 28 -6.67 -28.29 2.16
CA ALA A 28 -5.98 -27.28 2.96
C ALA A 28 -4.91 -27.90 3.86
N ALA A 29 -5.21 -29.01 4.54
CA ALA A 29 -4.26 -29.71 5.40
C ALA A 29 -3.01 -30.18 4.62
N HIS A 30 -3.20 -30.77 3.44
CA HIS A 30 -2.09 -31.18 2.57
C HIS A 30 -1.24 -30.03 2.05
N ASN A 31 -1.78 -28.80 2.00
CA ASN A 31 -1.05 -27.61 1.58
C ASN A 31 -0.54 -26.78 2.79
N GLY A 32 -0.58 -27.33 4.01
CA GLY A 32 -0.11 -26.64 5.22
C GLY A 32 -0.93 -25.40 5.59
N ILE A 33 -2.18 -25.33 5.15
CA ILE A 33 -3.12 -24.25 5.45
C ILE A 33 -3.93 -24.64 6.68
N SER A 34 -3.91 -23.80 7.71
CA SER A 34 -4.70 -24.04 8.92
C SER A 34 -6.21 -23.98 8.62
N PRO A 35 -7.07 -24.67 9.39
CA PRO A 35 -8.52 -24.65 9.18
C PRO A 35 -9.11 -23.23 9.20
N SER A 36 -8.60 -22.35 10.06
CA SER A 36 -9.03 -20.95 10.13
C SER A 36 -8.61 -20.15 8.89
N ALA A 37 -7.39 -20.37 8.37
CA ALA A 37 -6.93 -19.75 7.14
C ALA A 37 -7.71 -20.27 5.91
N ALA A 38 -7.99 -21.57 5.86
CA ALA A 38 -8.77 -22.21 4.80
C ALA A 38 -10.19 -21.61 4.71
N ARG A 39 -10.88 -21.47 5.86
CA ARG A 39 -12.19 -20.79 5.91
C ARG A 39 -12.09 -19.36 5.39
N ARG A 40 -11.09 -18.59 5.83
CA ARG A 40 -10.88 -17.21 5.34
C ARG A 40 -10.63 -17.17 3.83
N ILE A 41 -9.88 -18.12 3.28
CA ILE A 41 -9.65 -18.24 1.83
C ILE A 41 -10.97 -18.43 1.11
N VAL A 42 -11.76 -19.45 1.51
CA VAL A 42 -13.06 -19.76 0.93
C VAL A 42 -14.03 -18.58 1.02
N THR A 43 -14.18 -17.98 2.20
CA THR A 43 -15.04 -16.81 2.41
C THR A 43 -14.61 -15.62 1.56
N SER A 44 -13.29 -15.39 1.41
CA SER A 44 -12.80 -14.30 0.57
C SER A 44 -12.94 -14.58 -0.92
N GLY A 45 -12.93 -15.86 -1.33
CA GLY A 45 -12.92 -16.30 -2.73
C GLY A 45 -11.64 -15.94 -3.52
N ARG A 46 -10.62 -15.35 -2.87
CA ARG A 46 -9.45 -14.80 -3.55
C ARG A 46 -8.31 -15.81 -3.60
N GLU A 47 -7.76 -16.02 -4.78
CA GLU A 47 -6.54 -16.81 -4.99
C GLU A 47 -5.32 -16.00 -4.57
N GLU A 48 -5.24 -14.73 -5.02
CA GLU A 48 -4.14 -13.85 -4.67
C GLU A 48 -4.31 -13.26 -3.26
N PRO A 49 -3.28 -13.34 -2.39
CA PRO A 49 -3.26 -12.60 -1.14
C PRO A 49 -3.28 -11.09 -1.40
N LEU A 50 -4.01 -10.35 -0.58
CA LEU A 50 -3.91 -8.89 -0.58
C LEU A 50 -2.50 -8.45 -0.12
N PRO A 51 -1.95 -7.38 -0.71
CA PRO A 51 -0.73 -6.76 -0.20
C PRO A 51 -0.96 -6.35 1.27
N ARG A 52 0.04 -6.59 2.11
CA ARG A 52 0.00 -6.20 3.52
C ARG A 52 0.64 -4.83 3.68
N GLY A 53 -0.03 -3.95 4.42
CA GLY A 53 0.42 -2.57 4.61
C GLY A 53 0.11 -1.70 3.40
N GLY A 54 0.74 -0.53 3.35
CA GLY A 54 0.53 0.47 2.32
C GLY A 54 0.24 1.85 2.90
N LEU A 55 0.48 2.86 2.06
CA LEU A 55 0.19 4.25 2.39
C LEU A 55 -1.30 4.50 2.28
N ARG A 56 -1.91 5.01 3.35
CA ARG A 56 -3.31 5.46 3.31
C ARG A 56 -3.37 6.80 2.60
N GLY A 57 -4.26 6.95 1.62
CA GLY A 57 -4.45 8.21 0.89
C GLY A 57 -4.66 9.41 1.82
N ALA A 58 -5.47 9.25 2.87
CA ALA A 58 -5.71 10.28 3.88
C ALA A 58 -4.48 10.67 4.73
N CYS A 59 -3.42 9.87 4.71
CA CYS A 59 -2.16 10.16 5.41
C CYS A 59 -1.09 10.74 4.48
N VAL A 60 -1.39 10.92 3.19
CA VAL A 60 -0.46 11.51 2.22
C VAL A 60 -0.46 13.02 2.40
N LYS A 61 0.63 13.55 2.95
CA LYS A 61 0.84 14.99 3.07
C LYS A 61 1.33 15.63 1.76
N CYS A 62 2.23 14.97 1.06
CA CYS A 62 2.82 15.49 -0.19
C CYS A 62 2.11 14.85 -1.38
N THR A 63 1.07 15.52 -1.87
CA THR A 63 0.28 15.10 -3.04
C THR A 63 0.98 15.50 -4.34
N PRO A 64 0.59 14.94 -5.49
CA PRO A 64 1.13 15.34 -6.79
C PRO A 64 1.02 16.85 -7.06
N GLU A 65 -0.08 17.47 -6.64
CA GLU A 65 -0.33 18.91 -6.80
C GLU A 65 0.67 19.74 -5.99
N ILE A 66 1.01 19.30 -4.78
CA ILE A 66 2.03 19.95 -3.95
C ILE A 66 3.42 19.79 -4.57
N VAL A 67 3.72 18.64 -5.20
CA VAL A 67 4.99 18.44 -5.90
C VAL A 67 5.11 19.39 -7.10
N GLU A 68 4.04 19.50 -7.90
CA GLU A 68 4.01 20.42 -9.04
C GLU A 68 4.15 21.88 -8.60
N ALA A 69 3.55 22.26 -7.47
CA ALA A 69 3.74 23.59 -6.90
C ALA A 69 5.18 23.84 -6.43
N LEU A 70 5.82 22.85 -5.81
CA LEU A 70 7.24 22.95 -5.42
C LEU A 70 8.15 23.11 -6.64
N GLU A 71 7.88 22.40 -7.74
CA GLU A 71 8.61 22.57 -9.01
C GLU A 71 8.41 23.98 -9.59
N ARG A 72 7.16 24.46 -9.63
CA ARG A 72 6.84 25.83 -10.08
C ARG A 72 7.55 26.90 -9.25
N TYR A 73 7.60 26.77 -7.92
CA TYR A 73 8.30 27.75 -7.09
C TYR A 73 9.79 27.84 -7.45
N LEU A 74 10.44 26.71 -7.79
CA LEU A 74 11.84 26.70 -8.21
C LEU A 74 12.04 27.26 -9.62
N ASP A 75 11.09 27.00 -10.52
CA ASP A 75 11.10 27.58 -11.87
C ASP A 75 10.92 29.11 -11.82
N ASP A 76 10.11 29.61 -10.88
CA ASP A 76 9.89 31.04 -10.66
C ASP A 76 11.12 31.71 -9.99
N ASP A 77 11.67 31.10 -8.93
CA ASP A 77 12.89 31.57 -8.25
C ASP A 77 13.68 30.39 -7.63
N CYS A 78 14.80 30.04 -8.27
CA CYS A 78 15.67 28.97 -7.83
C CYS A 78 16.49 29.28 -6.57
N THR A 79 16.39 30.50 -6.02
CA THR A 79 17.06 30.90 -4.77
C THR A 79 16.24 30.58 -3.52
N TYR A 80 15.00 30.11 -3.67
CA TYR A 80 14.19 29.70 -2.54
C TYR A 80 14.83 28.57 -1.73
N THR A 81 14.96 28.80 -0.43
CA THR A 81 15.42 27.76 0.49
C THR A 81 14.31 26.74 0.75
N LEU A 82 14.68 25.51 1.13
CA LEU A 82 13.71 24.48 1.52
C LEU A 82 12.79 24.92 2.67
N GLN A 83 13.26 25.81 3.55
CA GLN A 83 12.45 26.38 4.61
C GLN A 83 11.39 27.34 4.07
N ALA A 84 11.77 28.21 3.13
CA ALA A 84 10.82 29.08 2.45
C ALA A 84 9.77 28.26 1.68
N MET A 85 10.19 27.22 0.95
CA MET A 85 9.25 26.33 0.25
C MET A 85 8.30 25.60 1.19
N LYS A 86 8.78 25.21 2.37
CA LYS A 86 7.92 24.64 3.41
C LYS A 86 6.83 25.62 3.84
N ASP A 87 7.20 26.87 4.09
CA ASP A 87 6.27 27.90 4.56
C ASP A 87 5.25 28.26 3.45
N MET A 88 5.68 28.27 2.17
CA MET A 88 4.80 28.45 1.01
C MET A 88 3.79 27.31 0.87
N VAL A 89 4.21 26.05 1.00
CA VAL A 89 3.27 24.91 0.97
C VAL A 89 2.28 24.96 2.13
N ALA A 90 2.73 25.37 3.32
CA ALA A 90 1.84 25.54 4.46
C ALA A 90 0.82 26.66 4.23
N TYR A 91 1.20 27.73 3.53
CA TYR A 91 0.30 28.84 3.18
C TYR A 91 -0.72 28.45 2.09
N ASP A 92 -0.26 27.87 0.98
CA ASP A 92 -1.10 27.59 -0.19
C ASP A 92 -2.01 26.37 0.00
N PHE A 93 -1.51 25.33 0.68
CA PHE A 93 -2.20 24.04 0.81
C PHE A 93 -2.64 23.72 2.24
N GLY A 94 -2.22 24.50 3.25
CA GLY A 94 -2.51 24.21 4.66
C GLY A 94 -1.80 22.95 5.18
N VAL A 95 -0.77 22.47 4.48
CA VAL A 95 -0.07 21.22 4.81
C VAL A 95 1.34 21.50 5.34
N ASP A 96 1.62 21.02 6.56
CA ASP A 96 2.97 20.99 7.10
C ASP A 96 3.74 19.74 6.63
N ILE A 97 4.74 19.97 5.77
CA ILE A 97 5.71 18.96 5.31
C ILE A 97 7.12 19.28 5.80
N SER A 98 7.96 18.25 5.97
CA SER A 98 9.35 18.45 6.40
C SER A 98 10.23 18.89 5.23
N THR A 99 11.29 19.67 5.51
CA THR A 99 12.30 20.03 4.51
C THR A 99 12.98 18.81 3.89
N SER A 100 13.16 17.73 4.65
CA SER A 100 13.62 16.43 4.13
C SER A 100 12.65 15.80 3.12
N THR A 101 11.34 16.00 3.31
CA THR A 101 10.32 15.53 2.36
C THR A 101 10.39 16.33 1.06
N ILE A 102 10.53 17.65 1.17
CA ILE A 102 10.70 18.54 0.01
C ILE A 102 11.97 18.15 -0.75
N SER A 103 13.10 18.04 -0.06
CA SER A 103 14.37 17.63 -0.66
C SER A 103 14.27 16.29 -1.39
N ARG A 104 13.66 15.26 -0.79
CA ARG A 104 13.46 13.95 -1.43
C ARG A 104 12.62 14.01 -2.71
N LYS A 105 11.76 15.01 -2.85
CA LYS A 105 10.85 15.14 -4.00
C LYS A 105 11.48 15.92 -5.15
N LEU A 106 12.43 16.81 -4.84
CA LEU A 106 13.06 17.70 -5.81
C LEU A 106 14.48 17.25 -6.21
N ILE A 107 15.13 16.41 -5.40
CA ILE A 107 16.51 15.91 -5.56
C ILE A 107 16.48 14.38 -5.51
#